data_AF-A0A920TSS2-F1
#
_entry.id   AF-A0A920TSS2-F1
#
_cell.length_a   1.000
_cell.length_b   1.000
_cell.length_c   1.000
_cell.angle_alpha   90.00
_cell.angle_beta   90.00
_cell.angle_gamma   90.00
#
_symmetry.space_group_name_H-M   'P 1'
#
loop_
_entity.id
_entity.type
_entity.pdbx_description
1 polymer ?
#
loop_
_entity_poly.entity_id
_entity_poly.type
_entity_poly.pdbx_seq_one_letter_code
_entity_poly.pdbx_strand_id
1 'polypeptide(L)'
;MKAEAKGDAWLADRIYSSVPASLVGREQVIEIGPMSGQSNVRHWLQKHGYDDDESLVERIFDASKKTDHTLTEEELEDLCRDA
;
A
#
# COMPACT_ATOMS: atom_id res chain seq x y z
N MET A 1 -10.91 16.13 23.37
CA MET A 1 -9.83 15.16 23.10
C MET A 1 -10.49 13.78 23.08
N LYS A 2 -10.16 12.94 22.09
CA LYS A 2 -10.83 11.70 21.59
C LYS A 2 -11.51 11.97 20.23
N ALA A 3 -10.75 11.79 19.14
CA ALA A 3 -10.63 10.55 18.37
C ALA A 3 -11.92 10.36 17.55
N GLU A 4 -11.93 10.87 16.32
CA GLU A 4 -11.72 10.04 15.12
C GLU A 4 -12.92 9.12 14.89
N ALA A 5 -13.92 9.70 14.24
CA ALA A 5 -15.04 8.98 13.64
C ALA A 5 -15.26 9.57 12.24
N LYS A 6 -14.27 9.38 11.36
CA LYS A 6 -14.52 9.27 9.92
C LYS A 6 -14.58 7.76 9.70
N GLY A 7 -15.75 7.18 9.52
CA GLY A 7 -16.56 7.39 8.34
C GLY A 7 -16.55 6.04 7.64
N ASP A 8 -17.37 5.15 8.20
CA ASP A 8 -17.55 3.76 7.79
C ASP A 8 -17.72 3.59 6.28
N ALA A 9 -17.23 2.43 5.83
CA ALA A 9 -17.85 1.60 4.80
C ALA A 9 -17.74 2.07 3.35
N TRP A 10 -16.52 2.02 2.81
CA TRP A 10 -16.27 1.40 1.51
C TRP A 10 -14.78 0.99 1.54
N LEU A 11 -14.34 -0.26 1.42
CA LEU A 11 -14.26 -0.98 0.16
C LEU A 11 -13.74 -2.41 0.43
N ALA A 12 -14.28 -3.13 1.42
CA ALA A 12 -13.84 -4.49 1.73
C ALA A 12 -14.29 -5.56 0.71
N ASP A 13 -14.78 -5.18 -0.47
CA ASP A 13 -15.52 -6.10 -1.35
C ASP A 13 -15.08 -6.08 -2.81
N ARG A 14 -13.78 -5.95 -3.04
CA ARG A 14 -13.22 -6.34 -4.32
C ARG A 14 -11.94 -7.12 -4.13
N ILE A 15 -12.11 -8.43 -4.08
CA ILE A 15 -11.10 -9.39 -4.49
C ILE A 15 -10.42 -8.86 -5.76
N TYR A 16 -9.13 -8.56 -5.64
CA TYR A 16 -8.22 -8.25 -6.73
C TYR A 16 -7.00 -9.17 -6.58
N SER A 17 -6.33 -9.61 -7.63
CA SER A 17 -6.54 -9.50 -9.07
C SER A 17 -5.75 -10.65 -9.68
N SER A 18 -6.32 -11.29 -10.69
CA SER A 18 -5.66 -12.31 -11.52
C SER A 18 -4.37 -11.73 -12.09
N VAL A 19 -3.22 -12.20 -11.61
CA VAL A 19 -1.88 -11.72 -11.97
C VAL A 19 -1.66 -11.81 -13.50
N PRO A 20 -1.46 -10.69 -14.24
CA PRO A 20 -1.00 -10.77 -15.61
C PRO A 20 0.51 -10.99 -15.65
N ALA A 21 0.91 -11.99 -16.43
CA ALA A 21 2.25 -12.53 -16.60
C ALA A 21 3.25 -11.59 -17.33
N SER A 22 3.40 -10.34 -16.90
CA SER A 22 4.55 -9.49 -17.29
C SER A 22 5.66 -9.54 -16.23
N LEU A 23 5.97 -10.75 -15.77
CA LEU A 23 7.19 -11.12 -15.04
C LEU A 23 8.37 -11.17 -16.02
N VAL A 24 8.69 -10.04 -16.67
CA VAL A 24 9.79 -10.00 -17.64
C VAL A 24 10.73 -8.85 -17.31
N GLY A 25 11.82 -9.20 -16.63
CA GLY A 25 13.05 -8.41 -16.60
C GLY A 25 13.45 -7.88 -15.22
N ARG A 26 14.08 -8.75 -14.41
CA ARG A 26 14.71 -8.44 -13.11
C ARG A 26 13.72 -7.81 -12.10
N GLU A 27 13.06 -8.67 -11.31
CA GLU A 27 12.25 -8.22 -10.18
C GLU A 27 13.14 -7.55 -9.12
N GLN A 28 13.33 -6.25 -9.24
CA GLN A 28 13.74 -5.44 -8.11
C GLN A 28 12.54 -5.39 -7.17
N VAL A 29 12.66 -6.02 -6.01
CA VAL A 29 11.67 -5.89 -4.94
C VAL A 29 11.67 -4.41 -4.53
N ILE A 30 10.55 -3.72 -4.73
CA ILE A 30 10.41 -2.35 -4.26
C ILE A 30 10.05 -2.39 -2.79
N GLU A 31 10.99 -1.91 -1.97
CA GLU A 31 10.84 -1.74 -0.54
C GLU A 31 10.24 -0.36 -0.22
N ILE A 32 9.30 -0.33 0.72
CA ILE A 32 8.66 0.90 1.18
C ILE A 32 9.20 1.24 2.57
N GLY A 33 10.05 2.25 2.67
CA GLY A 33 10.59 2.73 3.94
C GLY A 33 10.54 4.25 4.07
N PRO A 34 11.25 4.82 5.06
CA PRO A 34 11.25 6.26 5.35
C PRO A 34 11.76 7.10 4.19
N MET A 35 12.64 6.52 3.37
CA MET A 35 13.21 7.16 2.19
C MET A 35 12.38 6.94 0.92
N SER A 36 11.37 6.06 0.94
CA SER A 36 10.55 5.76 -0.23
C SER A 36 9.63 6.92 -0.61
N GLY A 37 9.39 7.10 -1.92
CA GLY A 37 8.43 8.05 -2.46
C GLY A 37 7.08 7.41 -2.73
N GLN A 38 6.04 8.22 -3.00
CA GLN A 38 4.72 7.70 -3.38
C GLN A 38 4.76 6.81 -4.64
N SER A 39 5.71 7.03 -5.56
CA SER A 39 5.88 6.17 -6.73
C SER A 39 6.25 4.73 -6.36
N ASN A 40 7.00 4.52 -5.27
CA ASN A 40 7.32 3.18 -4.76
C ASN A 40 6.06 2.50 -4.20
N VAL A 41 5.23 3.28 -3.50
CA VAL A 41 3.94 2.81 -2.96
C VAL A 41 3.01 2.36 -4.08
N ARG A 42 2.79 3.21 -5.09
CA ARG A 42 1.96 2.87 -6.26
C ARG A 42 2.45 1.62 -6.97
N HIS A 43 3.77 1.48 -7.14
CA HIS A 43 4.34 0.30 -7.78
C HIS A 43 4.12 -0.98 -6.95
N TRP A 44 4.28 -0.89 -5.63
CA TRP A 44 4.01 -2.03 -4.74
C TRP A 44 2.53 -2.43 -4.78
N LEU A 45 1.60 -1.46 -4.71
CA LEU A 45 0.16 -1.71 -4.79
C LEU A 45 -0.20 -2.42 -6.10
N GLN A 46 0.25 -1.88 -7.25
CA GLN A 46 0.04 -2.48 -8.57
C GLN A 46 0.62 -3.90 -8.66
N LYS A 47 1.79 -4.14 -8.05
CA LYS A 47 2.42 -5.47 -8.03
C LYS A 47 1.63 -6.49 -7.20
N HIS A 48 1.04 -6.07 -6.09
CA HIS A 48 0.27 -6.94 -5.19
C HIS A 48 -1.23 -6.97 -5.54
N GLY A 49 -1.63 -6.27 -6.60
CA GLY A 49 -2.99 -6.27 -7.12
C GLY A 49 -3.93 -5.29 -6.41
N TYR A 50 -3.43 -4.36 -5.60
CA TYR A 50 -4.25 -3.31 -4.99
C TYR A 50 -4.47 -2.15 -5.97
N ASP A 51 -5.62 -1.49 -5.83
CA ASP A 51 -5.89 -0.22 -6.51
C ASP A 51 -4.92 0.85 -5.97
N ASP A 52 -4.32 1.65 -6.84
CA ASP A 52 -3.38 2.71 -6.48
C ASP A 52 -4.09 4.04 -6.12
N ASP A 53 -5.22 3.91 -5.44
CA ASP A 53 -6.05 5.02 -4.98
C ASP A 53 -5.23 6.04 -4.20
N GLU A 54 -5.46 7.32 -4.46
CA GLU A 54 -4.66 8.40 -3.86
C GLU A 54 -4.72 8.38 -2.34
N SER A 55 -5.87 8.02 -1.75
CA SER A 55 -6.03 7.85 -0.30
C SER A 55 -5.21 6.69 0.27
N LEU A 56 -5.14 5.56 -0.43
CA LEU A 56 -4.37 4.39 0.01
C LEU A 56 -2.87 4.66 -0.13
N VAL A 57 -2.48 5.30 -1.23
CA VAL A 57 -1.09 5.72 -1.49
C VAL A 57 -0.61 6.71 -0.43
N GLU A 58 -1.42 7.73 -0.11
CA GLU A 58 -1.09 8.74 0.91
C GLU A 58 -0.96 8.09 2.29
N ARG A 59 -1.88 7.19 2.65
CA ARG A 59 -1.83 6.46 3.93
C ARG A 59 -0.55 5.66 4.08
N ILE A 60 -0.21 4.83 3.09
CA ILE A 60 1.00 4.00 3.15
C ILE A 60 2.25 4.88 3.13
N PHE A 61 2.25 5.96 2.34
CA PHE A 61 3.34 6.92 2.30
C PHE A 61 3.55 7.59 3.67
N ASP A 62 2.47 8.05 4.31
CA ASP A 62 2.52 8.65 5.63
C ASP A 62 2.99 7.68 6.71
N ALA A 63 2.55 6.41 6.63
CA ALA A 63 3.05 5.35 7.50
C ALA A 63 4.56 5.12 7.26
N SER A 64 5.00 5.10 6.00
CA SER A 64 6.40 4.94 5.65
C SER A 64 7.27 6.07 6.19
N LYS A 65 6.77 7.31 6.24
CA LYS A 65 7.50 8.47 6.81
C LYS A 65 7.58 8.47 8.33
N LYS A 66 6.68 7.74 9.01
CA LYS A 66 6.63 7.67 10.49
C LYS A 66 7.42 6.50 11.06
N THR A 67 7.69 5.48 10.25
CA THR A 67 8.55 4.36 10.64
C THR A 67 10.03 4.72 10.52
N ASP A 68 10.89 3.92 11.15
CA ASP A 68 12.35 3.96 11.04
C ASP A 68 12.93 2.75 10.26
N HIS A 69 12.06 1.85 9.79
CA HIS A 69 12.41 0.65 9.05
C HIS A 69 11.60 0.53 7.74
N THR A 70 12.01 -0.39 6.88
CA THR A 70 11.23 -0.78 5.70
C THR A 70 9.98 -1.52 6.17
N LEU A 71 8.80 -1.03 5.79
CA LEU A 71 7.53 -1.70 6.05
C LEU A 71 7.55 -3.09 5.43
N THR A 72 7.22 -4.07 6.27
CA THR A 72 7.05 -5.46 5.85
C THR A 72 5.80 -5.62 4.98
N GLU A 73 5.74 -6.73 4.24
CA GLU A 73 4.55 -7.07 3.46
C GLU A 73 3.30 -7.16 4.35
N GLU A 74 3.41 -7.72 5.55
CA GLU A 74 2.33 -7.79 6.53
C GLU A 74 1.84 -6.39 6.95
N GLU A 75 2.74 -5.47 7.29
CA GLU A 75 2.37 -4.09 7.64
C GLU A 75 1.71 -3.35 6.47
N LEU A 76 2.18 -3.58 5.25
CA LEU A 76 1.60 -2.99 4.05
C LEU A 76 0.22 -3.58 3.74
N GLU A 77 0.04 -4.89 3.90
CA GLU A 77 -1.26 -5.54 3.77
C GLU A 77 -2.25 -5.05 4.82
N ASP A 78 -1.83 -4.93 6.09
CA ASP A 78 -2.67 -4.36 7.16
C ASP A 78 -3.08 -2.93 6.83
N LEU A 79 -2.14 -2.13 6.29
CA LEU A 79 -2.44 -0.78 5.81
C LEU A 79 -3.41 -0.75 4.62
N CYS A 80 -3.47 -1.80 3.81
CA CYS A 80 -4.45 -1.93 2.74
C CYS A 80 -5.82 -2.42 3.25
N ARG A 81 -5.85 -3.20 4.33
CA ARG A 81 -7.07 -3.81 4.88
C ARG A 81 -7.89 -2.87 5.75
N ASP A 82 -7.27 -1.95 6.51
CA ASP A 82 -8.07 -1.00 7.29
C ASP A 82 -8.58 0.21 6.45
N ALA A 83 -8.61 0.10 5.12
CA ALA A 83 -8.96 1.19 4.21
C ALA A 83 -10.45 1.23 3.86
#